data_AF-A0A943JR09-F1
#
_entry.id   AF-A0A943JR09-F1
#
_cell.length_a   1.000
_cell.length_b   1.000
_cell.length_c   1.000
_cell.angle_alpha   90.00
_cell.angle_beta   90.00
_cell.angle_gamma   90.00
#
_symmetry.space_group_name_H-M   'P 1'
#
loop_
_entity.id
_entity.type
_entity.pdbx_description
1 polymer ?
#
loop_
_entity_poly.entity_id
_entity_poly.type
_entity_poly.pdbx_seq_one_letter_code
_entity_poly.pdbx_strand_id
1 'polypeptide(L)'
;MLSFNVFFISKTYAADPKIVGKLNSAFESIEEWLLKLATPAAAVAVGTGVFMKKFSFGDDERMRLGKKLIKNSLFSYGFILALDLILAAIKSLMG
;
A
#
# COMPACT_ATOMS: atom_id res chain seq x y z
N MET A 1 -7.27 57.10 -25.34
CA MET A 1 -6.01 57.72 -24.90
C MET A 1 -6.27 58.27 -23.50
N LEU A 2 -5.87 57.70 -22.35
CA LEU A 2 -4.99 56.59 -21.91
C LEU A 2 -5.60 56.05 -20.59
N SER A 3 -5.39 54.83 -20.06
CA SER A 3 -4.91 53.51 -20.52
C SER A 3 -5.63 52.47 -19.61
N PHE A 4 -5.98 51.25 -20.03
CA PHE A 4 -5.13 50.06 -20.27
C PHE A 4 -4.14 49.71 -19.14
N ASN A 5 -4.41 48.60 -18.43
CA ASN A 5 -3.51 47.89 -17.50
C ASN A 5 -3.08 48.68 -16.22
N VAL A 6 -2.89 48.09 -15.04
CA VAL A 6 -2.70 46.67 -14.68
C VAL A 6 -3.44 46.36 -13.36
N PHE A 7 -4.56 45.66 -13.40
CA PHE A 7 -5.10 45.02 -12.20
C PHE A 7 -4.55 43.58 -12.17
N PHE A 8 -3.35 43.40 -11.60
CA PHE A 8 -2.79 42.07 -11.31
C PHE A 8 -3.60 41.40 -10.18
N ILE A 9 -4.87 41.06 -10.45
CA ILE A 9 -5.36 39.77 -9.98
C ILE A 9 -4.59 38.74 -10.81
N SER A 10 -3.38 38.43 -10.35
CA SER A 10 -2.78 37.14 -10.63
C SER A 10 -3.71 36.11 -9.98
N LYS A 11 -4.74 35.69 -10.72
CA LYS A 11 -5.43 34.44 -10.44
C LYS A 11 -4.41 33.34 -10.67
N THR A 12 -3.63 33.04 -9.63
CA THR A 12 -2.75 31.87 -9.56
C THR A 12 -3.61 30.62 -9.42
N TYR A 13 -4.44 30.37 -10.43
CA TYR A 13 -5.04 29.07 -10.64
C TYR A 13 -3.94 28.09 -11.07
N ALA A 14 -4.08 26.84 -10.63
CA ALA A 14 -3.49 25.67 -11.28
C ALA A 14 -1.95 25.65 -11.41
N ALA A 15 -1.27 25.80 -10.28
CA ALA A 15 -0.13 24.93 -10.01
C ALA A 15 -0.37 24.25 -8.67
N ASP A 16 -0.75 22.97 -8.73
CA ASP A 16 -0.56 22.07 -7.58
C ASP A 16 0.89 22.24 -7.11
N PRO A 17 1.17 22.47 -5.81
CA PRO A 17 2.52 22.80 -5.40
C PRO A 17 3.47 21.70 -5.88
N LYS A 18 4.48 22.04 -6.70
CA LYS A 18 5.43 21.04 -7.25
C LYS A 18 6.06 20.15 -6.16
N ILE A 19 6.07 20.64 -4.93
CA ILE A 19 6.44 19.92 -3.70
C ILE A 19 5.41 18.83 -3.35
N VAL A 20 4.12 19.16 -3.27
CA VAL A 20 3.01 18.22 -2.99
C VAL A 20 2.91 17.15 -4.06
N GLY A 21 2.97 17.53 -5.34
CA GLY A 21 2.97 16.56 -6.45
C GLY A 21 4.16 15.58 -6.37
N LYS A 22 5.37 16.08 -6.11
CA LYS A 22 6.56 15.22 -5.88
C LYS A 22 6.42 14.34 -4.63
N LEU A 23 5.82 14.85 -3.55
CA LEU A 23 5.58 14.09 -2.33
C LEU A 23 4.66 12.90 -2.61
N ASN A 24 3.54 13.15 -3.30
CA ASN A 24 2.58 12.11 -3.66
C ASN A 24 3.21 11.03 -4.54
N SER A 25 3.91 11.40 -5.62
CA SER A 25 4.59 10.41 -6.47
C SER A 25 5.69 9.62 -5.74
N ALA A 26 6.37 10.23 -4.76
CA ALA A 26 7.32 9.51 -3.91
C ALA A 26 6.62 8.50 -2.98
N PHE A 27 5.48 8.88 -2.38
CA PHE A 27 4.69 7.95 -1.57
C PHE A 27 4.08 6.81 -2.40
N GLU A 28 3.59 7.07 -3.61
CA GLU A 28 3.12 6.04 -4.54
C GLU A 28 4.24 5.05 -4.91
N SER A 29 5.45 5.56 -5.13
CA SER A 29 6.62 4.71 -5.42
C SER A 29 6.95 3.81 -4.23
N ILE A 30 6.86 4.32 -2.99
CA ILE A 30 7.11 3.55 -1.76
C ILE A 30 6.01 2.51 -1.55
N GLU A 31 4.75 2.86 -1.78
CA GLU A 31 3.57 1.98 -1.72
C GLU A 31 3.70 0.80 -2.69
N GLU A 32 4.03 1.06 -3.96
CA GLU A 32 4.22 0.02 -4.97
C GLU A 32 5.36 -0.94 -4.60
N TRP A 33 6.48 -0.40 -4.08
CA TRP A 33 7.60 -1.22 -3.57
C TRP A 33 7.19 -2.05 -2.34
N LEU A 34 6.38 -1.51 -1.44
CA LEU A 34 5.87 -2.22 -0.27
C LEU A 34 4.99 -3.41 -0.68
N LEU A 35 4.06 -3.22 -1.61
CA LEU A 35 3.19 -4.28 -2.16
C LEU A 35 3.99 -5.40 -2.85
N LYS A 36 5.00 -5.02 -3.65
CA LYS A 36 5.93 -5.95 -4.32
C LYS A 36 6.77 -6.77 -3.32
N LEU A 37 7.08 -6.24 -2.13
CA LEU A 37 7.76 -6.94 -1.04
C LEU A 37 6.81 -7.79 -0.18
N ALA A 38 5.62 -7.28 0.10
CA ALA A 38 4.62 -7.94 0.95
C ALA A 38 4.12 -9.26 0.34
N THR A 39 3.93 -9.30 -0.99
CA THR A 39 3.43 -10.47 -1.71
C THR A 39 4.34 -11.71 -1.58
N PRO A 40 5.65 -11.67 -1.91
CA PRO A 40 6.54 -12.81 -1.70
C PRO A 40 6.77 -13.12 -0.22
N ALA A 41 6.80 -12.11 0.67
CA ALA A 41 6.92 -12.35 2.11
C ALA A 41 5.71 -13.14 2.67
N ALA A 42 4.49 -12.79 2.25
CA ALA A 42 3.28 -13.52 2.60
C ALA A 42 3.29 -14.95 2.04
N ALA A 43 3.71 -15.13 0.79
CA ALA A 43 3.84 -16.45 0.16
C ALA A 43 4.83 -17.36 0.91
N VAL A 44 6.01 -16.84 1.28
CA VAL A 44 7.02 -17.58 2.08
C VAL A 44 6.48 -17.90 3.48
N ALA A 45 5.78 -16.97 4.13
CA ALA A 45 5.17 -17.22 5.44
C ALA A 45 4.07 -18.30 5.37
N VAL A 46 3.17 -18.25 4.39
CA VAL A 46 2.16 -19.30 4.19
C VAL A 46 2.83 -20.65 3.88
N GLY A 47 3.82 -20.67 2.98
CA GLY A 47 4.56 -21.88 2.61
C GLY A 47 5.25 -22.54 3.82
N THR A 48 6.03 -21.77 4.57
CA THR A 48 6.69 -22.24 5.80
C THR A 48 5.70 -22.73 6.85
N GLY A 49 4.57 -22.03 7.06
CA GLY A 49 3.52 -22.48 7.96
C GLY A 49 2.84 -23.79 7.53
N VAL A 50 2.66 -24.01 6.22
CA VAL A 50 2.14 -25.27 5.65
C VAL A 50 3.16 -26.39 5.84
N PHE A 51 4.44 -26.16 5.58
CA PHE A 51 5.51 -27.13 5.87
C PHE A 51 5.58 -27.47 7.36
N MET A 52 5.52 -26.47 8.24
CA MET A 52 5.54 -26.65 9.69
C MET A 52 4.35 -27.49 10.20
N LYS A 53 3.17 -27.35 9.58
CA LYS A 53 2.01 -28.21 9.83
C LYS A 53 2.20 -29.64 9.28
N LYS A 54 2.83 -29.81 8.11
CA LYS A 54 3.00 -31.12 7.46
C LYS A 54 4.13 -31.96 8.08
N PHE A 55 5.22 -31.31 8.48
CA PHE A 55 6.39 -31.90 9.15
C PHE A 55 6.31 -31.79 10.69
N SER A 56 5.13 -31.56 11.25
CA SER A 56 4.91 -31.53 12.71
C SER A 56 5.06 -32.91 13.37
N PHE A 57 4.98 -34.01 12.60
CA PHE A 57 5.07 -35.40 13.09
C PHE A 57 4.20 -35.74 14.33
N GLY A 58 3.06 -35.05 14.50
CA GLY A 58 2.15 -35.24 15.64
C GLY A 58 2.38 -34.28 16.82
N ASP A 59 3.40 -33.41 16.78
CA ASP A 59 3.57 -32.32 17.73
C ASP A 59 2.44 -31.27 17.53
N ASP A 60 1.50 -31.24 18.48
CA ASP A 60 0.36 -30.32 18.48
C ASP A 60 0.77 -28.85 18.69
N GLU A 61 1.86 -28.58 19.41
CA GLU A 61 2.38 -27.23 19.63
C GLU A 61 2.88 -26.64 18.31
N ARG A 62 3.71 -27.39 17.57
CA ARG A 62 4.17 -27.00 16.23
C ARG A 62 3.03 -26.90 15.22
N MET A 63 2.04 -27.78 15.28
CA MET A 63 0.86 -27.69 14.41
C MET A 63 0.01 -26.46 14.74
N ARG A 64 -0.13 -26.10 16.02
CA ARG A 64 -0.81 -24.87 16.47
C ARG A 64 -0.06 -23.62 16.00
N LEU A 65 1.27 -23.61 16.11
CA LEU A 65 2.12 -22.52 15.62
C LEU A 65 2.00 -22.35 14.09
N GLY A 66 2.11 -23.44 13.31
CA GLY A 66 1.93 -23.39 11.86
C GLY A 66 0.55 -22.85 11.44
N LYS A 67 -0.53 -23.29 12.11
CA LYS A 67 -1.90 -22.77 11.89
C LYS A 67 -2.00 -21.27 12.22
N LYS A 68 -1.38 -20.81 13.31
CA LYS A 68 -1.37 -19.38 13.71
C LYS A 68 -0.57 -18.53 12.72
N LEU A 69 0.58 -19.03 12.26
CA LEU A 69 1.45 -18.35 11.32
C LEU A 69 0.78 -18.16 9.94
N ILE A 70 0.12 -19.20 9.40
CA ILE A 70 -0.67 -19.08 8.16
C ILE A 70 -1.81 -18.05 8.32
N LYS A 71 -2.57 -18.10 9.42
CA LYS A 71 -3.68 -17.15 9.64
C LYS A 71 -3.19 -15.71 9.74
N ASN A 72 -2.11 -15.48 10.47
CA ASN A 72 -1.55 -14.14 10.67
C ASN A 72 -0.96 -13.58 9.36
N SER A 73 -0.23 -14.38 8.57
CA SER A 73 0.33 -13.90 7.30
C SER A 73 -0.76 -13.57 6.28
N LEU A 74 -1.80 -14.39 6.19
CA LEU A 74 -2.94 -14.15 5.29
C LEU A 74 -3.74 -12.91 5.71
N PHE A 75 -3.95 -12.71 7.01
CA PHE A 75 -4.63 -11.53 7.56
C PHE A 75 -3.86 -10.24 7.28
N SER A 76 -2.55 -10.22 7.58
CA SER A 76 -1.71 -9.04 7.33
C SER A 76 -1.61 -8.69 5.84
N TYR A 77 -1.51 -9.69 4.95
CA TYR A 77 -1.49 -9.45 3.50
C TYR A 77 -2.84 -8.93 3.00
N GLY A 78 -3.96 -9.51 3.47
CA GLY A 78 -5.30 -9.01 3.17
C GLY A 78 -5.54 -7.57 3.65
N PHE A 79 -4.95 -7.18 4.77
CA PHE A 79 -5.00 -5.79 5.27
C PHE A 79 -4.23 -4.82 4.37
N ILE A 80 -3.04 -5.22 3.88
CA ILE A 80 -2.25 -4.41 2.93
C ILE A 80 -3.04 -4.21 1.61
N LEU A 81 -3.65 -5.28 1.07
CA LEU A 81 -4.51 -5.18 -0.11
C LEU A 81 -5.76 -4.32 0.11
N ALA A 82 -6.35 -4.35 1.32
CA ALA A 82 -7.49 -3.50 1.64
C ALA A 82 -7.11 -2.01 1.69
N LEU A 83 -5.92 -1.67 2.18
CA LEU A 83 -5.41 -0.30 2.17
C LEU A 83 -5.15 0.19 0.74
N ASP A 84 -4.48 -0.62 -0.09
CA ASP A 84 -4.25 -0.35 -1.52
C ASP A 84 -5.57 -0.10 -2.26
N LEU A 85 -6.59 -0.94 -2.04
CA LEU A 85 -7.91 -0.78 -2.63
C LEU A 85 -8.63 0.51 -2.18
N ILE A 86 -8.53 0.88 -0.90
CA ILE A 86 -9.09 2.15 -0.38
C ILE A 86 -8.37 3.34 -1.01
N LEU A 87 -7.05 3.28 -1.13
CA LEU A 87 -6.24 4.37 -1.64
C LEU A 87 -6.43 4.56 -3.16
N ALA A 88 -6.57 3.46 -3.91
CA ALA A 88 -7.01 3.46 -5.31
C ALA A 88 -8.43 4.04 -5.47
N ALA A 89 -9.37 3.70 -4.59
CA ALA A 89 -10.73 4.25 -4.61
C ALA A 89 -10.76 5.76 -4.34
N ILE A 90 -9.93 6.27 -3.42
CA ILE A 90 -9.77 7.71 -3.17
C ILE A 90 -9.22 8.40 -4.42
N LYS A 91 -8.14 7.87 -5.03
CA LYS A 91 -7.59 8.42 -6.28
C LYS A 91 -8.62 8.44 -7.41
N SER A 92 -9.41 7.37 -7.55
CA SER A 92 -10.48 7.28 -8.55
C SER A 92 -11.66 8.23 -8.30
N LEU A 93 -11.84 8.73 -7.07
CA LEU A 93 -12.89 9.67 -6.70
C LEU A 93 -12.43 11.14 -6.81
N MET A 94 -11.12 11.40 -6.77
CA MET A 94 -10.53 12.72 -7.01
C MET A 94 -10.24 13.02 -8.50
N GLY A 95 -10.59 12.09 -9.40
CA GLY A 95 -10.46 12.24 -10.86
C GLY A 95 -11.65 12.97 -11.49
#